data_AF-A0A2I0CXQ0-F1
#
_entry.id   AF-A0A2I0CXQ0-F1
#
_cell.length_a   1.000
_cell.length_b   1.000
_cell.length_c   1.000
_cell.angle_alpha   90.00
_cell.angle_beta   90.00
_cell.angle_gamma   90.00
#
_symmetry.space_group_name_H-M   'P 1'
#
loop_
_entity.id
_entity.type
_entity.pdbx_description
1 polymer ?
#
loop_
_entity_poly.entity_id
_entity_poly.type
_entity_poly.pdbx_seq_one_letter_code
_entity_poly.pdbx_strand_id
1 'polypeptide(L)'
;MNRPFPAGMLVIGAFLLLCILPPVQAVSDTGYSTTYTISVAKDGSAHWQIEYRTPLLSEEDLAGFDTYSQDINTVYLPELRDLMQRSAAQASLGTSREMAVTDFTGNALVQTSPTGRFGVITYTFEWTQFAKVDDGIVVGDAFVGGMYLARDNTLIIRYPEGYTVASVSPVPDRTGDALAWYGLRSFGPGQPFIVLKGSSFPFLPLIGGIAIIVIILITAIILYRRAIAGNSRGEEVFEADDPTGSPAALSTVDMETLEEKILQLLISHNGEVFQSEIVKVLGLPKSTISTTLNDLHQRGLIQKVRRGRENLIRLVKDRE
;
A
#
# COMPACT_ATOMS: atom_id res chain seq x y z
N MET A 1 17.19 -36.25 -36.21
CA MET A 1 15.87 -35.90 -36.77
C MET A 1 15.44 -34.66 -36.03
N ASN A 2 15.80 -33.48 -36.55
CA ASN A 2 15.82 -32.23 -35.78
C ASN A 2 14.46 -31.96 -35.13
N ARG A 3 14.44 -31.85 -33.80
CA ARG A 3 13.34 -31.19 -33.10
C ARG A 3 13.63 -29.68 -33.16
N PRO A 4 12.83 -28.88 -33.89
CA PRO A 4 13.01 -27.44 -33.83
C PRO A 4 12.70 -26.95 -32.41
N PHE A 5 13.61 -26.18 -31.83
CA PHE A 5 13.25 -25.30 -30.70
C PHE A 5 12.08 -24.39 -31.13
N PRO A 6 11.13 -24.06 -30.25
CA PRO A 6 9.90 -23.36 -30.63
C PRO A 6 10.12 -21.86 -30.86
N ALA A 7 10.92 -21.50 -31.86
CA ALA A 7 11.11 -20.14 -32.36
C ALA A 7 9.83 -19.53 -32.99
N GLY A 8 8.74 -20.29 -33.11
CA GLY A 8 7.47 -19.84 -33.68
C GLY A 8 6.48 -19.22 -32.69
N MET A 9 6.80 -19.12 -31.39
CA MET A 9 5.79 -18.77 -30.36
C MET A 9 5.46 -17.27 -30.24
N LEU A 10 6.01 -16.41 -31.11
CA LEU A 10 5.70 -14.97 -31.11
C LEU A 10 4.63 -14.55 -32.14
N VAL A 11 4.19 -15.46 -33.03
CA VAL A 11 3.22 -15.16 -34.11
C VAL A 11 2.06 -16.15 -34.15
N ILE A 12 1.12 -16.02 -33.21
CA ILE A 12 -0.28 -16.49 -33.41
C ILE A 12 -1.25 -15.41 -32.91
N GLY A 13 -1.42 -14.38 -33.74
CA GLY A 13 -2.55 -13.45 -33.68
C GLY A 13 -3.50 -13.70 -34.84
N ALA A 14 -4.74 -14.09 -34.52
CA ALA A 14 -5.90 -14.14 -35.42
C ALA A 14 -5.75 -14.87 -36.78
N PHE A 15 -6.22 -16.12 -36.85
CA PHE A 15 -6.92 -16.60 -38.05
C PHE A 15 -8.10 -17.51 -37.70
N LEU A 16 -9.28 -17.12 -38.17
CA LEU A 16 -10.51 -17.87 -38.08
C LEU A 16 -10.61 -18.72 -39.36
N LEU A 17 -10.38 -20.04 -39.28
CA LEU A 17 -10.57 -20.92 -40.43
C LEU A 17 -11.11 -22.31 -40.04
N LEU A 18 -11.92 -22.84 -40.96
CA LEU A 18 -12.76 -24.03 -40.86
C LEU A 18 -12.08 -25.30 -40.30
N CYS A 19 -12.83 -26.04 -39.48
CA CYS A 19 -12.40 -27.33 -38.92
C CYS A 19 -12.21 -28.41 -40.00
N ILE A 20 -10.96 -28.85 -40.19
CA ILE A 20 -10.65 -30.23 -40.60
C ILE A 20 -9.61 -30.74 -39.60
N LEU A 21 -10.04 -31.57 -38.64
CA LEU A 21 -9.16 -32.11 -37.61
C LEU A 21 -8.35 -33.30 -38.15
N PRO A 22 -7.02 -33.21 -38.29
CA PRO A 22 -6.20 -34.42 -38.25
C PRO A 22 -6.30 -35.07 -36.85
N PRO A 23 -6.01 -36.38 -36.70
CA PRO A 23 -6.11 -37.05 -35.42
C PRO A 23 -5.20 -36.36 -34.39
N VAL A 24 -5.74 -36.14 -33.20
CA VAL A 24 -5.03 -35.54 -32.05
C VAL A 24 -3.80 -36.39 -31.75
N GLN A 25 -2.63 -35.91 -32.18
CA GLN A 25 -1.37 -36.45 -31.66
C GLN A 25 -1.33 -36.12 -30.17
N ALA A 26 -1.03 -37.13 -29.35
CA ALA A 26 -0.95 -36.97 -27.91
C ALA A 26 0.00 -35.81 -27.60
N VAL A 27 -0.51 -34.78 -26.92
CA VAL A 27 0.31 -33.65 -26.47
C VAL A 27 1.35 -34.22 -25.52
N SER A 28 2.59 -34.27 -25.99
CA SER A 28 3.72 -34.71 -25.18
C SER A 28 3.78 -33.85 -23.93
N ASP A 29 3.86 -34.46 -22.75
CA ASP A 29 4.40 -33.77 -21.59
C ASP A 29 5.86 -33.45 -21.92
N THR A 30 6.10 -32.18 -22.25
CA THR A 30 7.40 -31.71 -22.75
C THR A 30 8.28 -31.19 -21.62
N GLY A 31 7.75 -31.09 -20.39
CA GLY A 31 8.44 -30.49 -19.25
C GLY A 31 8.73 -28.99 -19.36
N TYR A 32 8.37 -28.33 -20.48
CA TYR A 32 8.47 -26.88 -20.60
C TYR A 32 7.42 -26.20 -19.71
N SER A 33 7.79 -25.14 -19.01
CA SER A 33 6.86 -24.33 -18.22
C SER A 33 7.16 -22.84 -18.36
N THR A 34 6.13 -21.99 -18.32
CA THR A 34 6.28 -20.53 -18.33
C THR A 34 5.66 -19.92 -17.08
N THR A 35 6.43 -19.18 -16.30
CA THR A 35 5.92 -18.42 -15.15
C THR A 35 5.92 -16.93 -15.46
N TYR A 36 4.73 -16.34 -15.49
CA TYR A 36 4.52 -14.90 -15.57
C TYR A 36 4.39 -14.35 -14.15
N THR A 37 5.35 -13.55 -13.70
CA THR A 37 5.27 -12.83 -12.42
C THR A 37 5.11 -11.34 -12.68
N ILE A 38 4.02 -10.76 -12.18
CA ILE A 38 3.73 -9.32 -12.29
C ILE A 38 3.74 -8.76 -10.88
N SER A 39 4.67 -7.86 -10.59
CA SER A 39 4.82 -7.24 -9.27
C SER A 39 4.35 -5.80 -9.32
N VAL A 40 3.15 -5.56 -8.79
CA VAL A 40 2.49 -4.25 -8.83
C VAL A 40 3.03 -3.35 -7.73
N ALA A 41 3.43 -2.12 -8.10
CA ALA A 41 3.95 -1.10 -7.20
C ALA A 41 2.85 -0.16 -6.69
N LYS A 42 3.17 0.67 -5.69
CA LYS A 42 2.22 1.57 -5.01
C LYS A 42 1.73 2.73 -5.88
N ASP A 43 2.49 3.09 -6.90
CA ASP A 43 2.19 4.13 -7.89
C ASP A 43 1.43 3.60 -9.12
N GLY A 44 1.11 2.30 -9.14
CA GLY A 44 0.42 1.65 -10.24
C GLY A 44 1.32 1.17 -11.37
N SER A 45 2.64 1.39 -11.31
CA SER A 45 3.58 0.69 -12.19
C SER A 45 3.62 -0.82 -11.85
N ALA A 46 4.14 -1.63 -12.76
CA ALA A 46 4.37 -3.05 -12.51
C ALA A 46 5.64 -3.58 -13.17
N HIS A 47 6.47 -4.26 -12.39
CA HIS A 47 7.59 -5.04 -12.89
C HIS A 47 7.09 -6.37 -13.41
N TRP A 48 7.32 -6.65 -14.69
CA TRP A 48 7.00 -7.92 -15.32
C TRP A 48 8.25 -8.79 -15.43
N GLN A 49 8.12 -10.05 -15.02
CA GLN A 49 9.10 -11.11 -15.23
C GLN A 49 8.44 -12.29 -15.93
N ILE A 50 8.98 -12.71 -17.07
CA ILE A 50 8.56 -13.91 -17.82
C ILE A 50 9.71 -14.91 -17.76
N GLU A 51 9.50 -16.00 -17.03
CA GLU A 51 10.47 -17.10 -16.89
C GLU A 51 10.03 -18.30 -17.72
N TYR A 52 10.83 -18.67 -18.72
CA TYR A 52 10.70 -19.93 -19.45
C TYR A 52 11.68 -20.95 -18.89
N ARG A 53 11.19 -22.12 -18.50
CA ARG A 53 12.01 -23.23 -18.01
C ARG A 53 11.88 -24.43 -18.92
N THR A 54 13.01 -24.95 -19.37
CA THR A 54 13.11 -26.15 -20.23
C THR A 54 13.97 -27.22 -19.56
N PRO A 55 13.58 -28.50 -19.56
CA PRO A 55 14.49 -29.58 -19.22
C PRO A 55 15.57 -29.71 -20.30
N LEU A 56 16.81 -30.00 -19.90
CA LEU A 56 17.92 -30.32 -20.81
C LEU A 56 18.32 -31.77 -20.54
N LEU A 57 17.69 -32.69 -21.28
CA LEU A 57 17.78 -34.13 -21.02
C LEU A 57 19.00 -34.77 -21.71
N SER A 58 19.56 -34.09 -22.70
CA SER A 58 20.70 -34.50 -23.50
C SER A 58 21.66 -33.34 -23.78
N GLU A 59 22.85 -33.67 -24.26
CA GLU A 59 23.82 -32.67 -24.74
C GLU A 59 23.36 -32.02 -26.08
N GLU A 60 22.45 -32.66 -26.83
CA GLU A 60 21.79 -32.04 -28.00
C GLU A 60 20.82 -30.92 -27.56
N ASP A 61 20.05 -31.14 -26.48
CA ASP A 61 19.18 -30.11 -25.89
C ASP A 61 20.01 -28.93 -25.36
N LEU A 62 21.16 -29.21 -24.72
CA LEU A 62 22.07 -28.17 -24.23
C LEU A 62 22.63 -27.33 -25.38
N ALA A 63 23.15 -27.95 -26.44
CA ALA A 63 23.69 -27.23 -27.60
C ALA A 63 22.62 -26.38 -28.31
N GLY A 64 21.37 -26.87 -28.36
CA GLY A 64 20.23 -26.10 -28.88
C GLY A 64 19.85 -24.91 -27.99
N PHE A 65 19.88 -25.09 -26.66
CA PHE A 65 19.67 -24.01 -25.70
C PHE A 65 20.77 -22.95 -25.75
N ASP A 66 22.04 -23.36 -25.83
CA ASP A 66 23.18 -22.45 -25.95
C ASP A 66 23.08 -21.62 -27.24
N THR A 67 22.68 -22.23 -28.35
CA THR A 67 22.39 -21.51 -29.61
C THR A 67 21.27 -20.50 -29.42
N TYR A 68 20.12 -20.91 -28.88
CA TYR A 68 19.00 -19.99 -28.61
C TYR A 68 19.43 -18.83 -27.69
N SER A 69 20.29 -19.09 -26.70
CA SER A 69 20.71 -18.11 -25.71
C SER A 69 21.50 -16.94 -26.30
N GLN A 70 22.24 -17.19 -27.39
CA GLN A 70 23.02 -16.16 -28.11
C GLN A 70 22.10 -15.16 -28.83
N ASP A 71 20.94 -15.62 -29.31
CA ASP A 71 19.98 -14.82 -30.08
C ASP A 71 18.98 -14.05 -29.21
N ILE A 72 18.99 -14.23 -27.88
CA ILE A 72 18.06 -13.56 -26.95
C ILE A 72 18.09 -12.04 -27.10
N ASN A 73 19.26 -11.43 -27.04
CA ASN A 73 19.36 -9.97 -27.01
C ASN A 73 19.27 -9.32 -28.40
N THR A 74 19.44 -10.10 -29.47
CA THR A 74 19.50 -9.63 -30.87
C THR A 74 18.22 -9.90 -31.65
N VAL A 75 17.52 -11.00 -31.36
CA VAL A 75 16.31 -11.46 -32.07
C VAL A 75 15.09 -11.40 -31.15
N TYR A 76 15.10 -12.19 -30.06
CA TYR A 76 13.88 -12.45 -29.28
C TYR A 76 13.47 -11.29 -28.34
N LEU A 77 14.43 -10.57 -27.75
CA LEU A 77 14.16 -9.41 -26.88
C LEU A 77 13.55 -8.21 -27.64
N PRO A 78 14.03 -7.84 -28.85
CA PRO A 78 13.34 -6.89 -29.72
C PRO A 78 11.91 -7.31 -30.09
N GLU A 79 11.69 -8.58 -30.47
CA GLU A 79 10.36 -9.09 -30.80
C GLU A 79 9.38 -9.02 -29.62
N LEU A 80 9.84 -9.40 -28.41
CA LEU A 80 9.06 -9.28 -27.18
C LEU A 80 8.75 -7.82 -26.85
N ARG A 81 9.72 -6.92 -27.01
CA ARG A 81 9.54 -5.48 -26.80
C ARG A 81 8.45 -4.93 -27.70
N ASP A 82 8.53 -5.20 -29.00
CA ASP A 82 7.55 -4.76 -29.99
C ASP A 82 6.14 -5.31 -29.68
N LEU A 83 6.04 -6.55 -29.22
CA LEU A 83 4.78 -7.16 -28.79
C LEU A 83 4.19 -6.44 -27.57
N MET A 84 4.99 -6.25 -26.51
CA MET A 84 4.54 -5.60 -25.27
C MET A 84 4.23 -4.10 -25.49
N GLN A 85 4.98 -3.41 -26.35
CA GLN A 85 4.70 -2.02 -26.72
C GLN A 85 3.35 -1.87 -27.44
N ARG A 86 3.01 -2.80 -28.34
CA ARG A 86 1.66 -2.85 -28.94
C ARG A 86 0.58 -3.13 -27.90
N SER A 87 0.81 -4.05 -26.96
CA SER A 87 -0.13 -4.32 -25.86
C SER A 87 -0.35 -3.10 -24.96
N ALA A 88 0.71 -2.39 -24.58
CA ALA A 88 0.64 -1.17 -23.79
C ALA A 88 -0.10 -0.04 -24.52
N ALA A 89 0.12 0.12 -25.83
CA ALA A 89 -0.62 1.09 -26.64
C ALA A 89 -2.13 0.78 -26.72
N GLN A 90 -2.51 -0.49 -26.86
CA GLN A 90 -3.93 -0.89 -26.85
C GLN A 90 -4.57 -0.68 -25.47
N ALA A 91 -3.86 -0.99 -24.39
CA ALA A 91 -4.31 -0.72 -23.02
C ALA A 91 -4.43 0.79 -22.73
N SER A 92 -3.51 1.60 -23.23
CA SER A 92 -3.54 3.05 -23.10
C SER A 92 -4.79 3.65 -23.76
N LEU A 93 -5.09 3.22 -25.01
CA LEU A 93 -6.30 3.63 -25.73
C LEU A 93 -7.60 3.16 -25.04
N GLY A 94 -7.62 1.92 -24.53
CA GLY A 94 -8.81 1.36 -23.87
C GLY A 94 -9.11 1.96 -22.50
N THR A 95 -8.12 2.54 -21.82
CA THR A 95 -8.25 3.08 -20.46
C THR A 95 -8.16 4.59 -20.36
N SER A 96 -7.77 5.28 -21.44
CA SER A 96 -7.41 6.71 -21.46
C SER A 96 -6.31 7.09 -20.45
N ARG A 97 -5.38 6.17 -20.18
CA ARG A 97 -4.20 6.38 -19.32
C ARG A 97 -2.95 6.23 -20.17
N GLU A 98 -2.00 7.15 -20.08
CA GLU A 98 -0.73 7.02 -20.81
C GLU A 98 0.10 5.89 -20.18
N MET A 99 0.23 4.78 -20.91
CA MET A 99 1.00 3.60 -20.50
C MET A 99 2.19 3.42 -21.42
N ALA A 100 3.34 3.08 -20.85
CA ALA A 100 4.53 2.70 -21.59
C ALA A 100 5.15 1.42 -21.01
N VAL A 101 5.91 0.71 -21.83
CA VAL A 101 6.77 -0.39 -21.38
C VAL A 101 8.22 -0.08 -21.72
N THR A 102 9.11 -0.24 -20.74
CA THR A 102 10.52 0.17 -20.77
C THR A 102 11.42 -0.87 -20.10
N ASP A 103 12.73 -0.63 -20.11
CA ASP A 103 13.70 -1.36 -19.27
C ASP A 103 13.73 -2.88 -19.50
N PHE A 104 13.60 -3.25 -20.79
CA PHE A 104 13.65 -4.62 -21.27
C PHE A 104 15.03 -5.26 -21.05
N THR A 105 15.09 -6.37 -20.32
CA THR A 105 16.27 -7.24 -20.22
C THR A 105 15.92 -8.68 -20.60
N GLY A 106 16.88 -9.41 -21.16
CA GLY A 106 16.75 -10.83 -21.52
C GLY A 106 18.00 -11.58 -21.09
N ASN A 107 17.82 -12.56 -20.20
CA ASN A 107 18.91 -13.37 -19.64
C ASN A 107 18.62 -14.85 -19.84
N ALA A 108 19.65 -15.66 -20.05
CA ALA A 108 19.56 -17.12 -20.02
C ALA A 108 20.66 -17.71 -19.13
N LEU A 109 20.32 -18.81 -18.46
CA LEU A 109 21.23 -19.58 -17.62
C LEU A 109 20.89 -21.07 -17.68
N VAL A 110 21.90 -21.91 -17.46
CA VAL A 110 21.72 -23.35 -17.24
C VAL A 110 21.75 -23.62 -15.74
N GLN A 111 20.62 -24.05 -15.18
CA GLN A 111 20.48 -24.43 -13.78
C GLN A 111 20.63 -25.96 -13.63
N THR A 112 21.62 -26.41 -12.88
CA THR A 112 21.78 -27.83 -12.52
C THR A 112 21.29 -28.06 -11.09
N SER A 113 20.47 -29.09 -10.89
CA SER A 113 19.82 -29.41 -9.62
C SER A 113 19.67 -30.94 -9.44
N PRO A 114 19.38 -31.44 -8.24
CA PRO A 114 19.15 -32.88 -8.03
C PRO A 114 17.99 -33.47 -8.84
N THR A 115 17.06 -32.63 -9.32
CA THR A 115 15.93 -33.04 -10.16
C THR A 115 16.23 -32.95 -11.66
N GLY A 116 17.43 -32.51 -12.06
CA GLY A 116 17.86 -32.42 -13.45
C GLY A 116 18.58 -31.12 -13.80
N ARG A 117 19.03 -31.05 -15.07
CA ARG A 117 19.57 -29.86 -15.71
C ARG A 117 18.43 -29.14 -16.46
N PHE A 118 18.34 -27.83 -16.30
CA PHE A 118 17.32 -27.00 -16.91
C PHE A 118 17.94 -25.77 -17.57
N GLY A 119 17.45 -25.40 -18.74
CA GLY A 119 17.63 -24.08 -19.31
C GLY A 119 16.57 -23.16 -18.72
N VAL A 120 16.96 -21.99 -18.25
CA VAL A 120 16.06 -20.97 -17.70
C VAL A 120 16.31 -19.67 -18.45
N ILE A 121 15.25 -19.08 -18.98
CA ILE A 121 15.28 -17.82 -19.73
C ILE A 121 14.36 -16.85 -19.03
N THR A 122 14.89 -15.69 -18.64
CA THR A 122 14.16 -14.68 -17.89
C THR A 122 14.17 -13.37 -18.68
N TYR A 123 12.98 -12.94 -19.09
CA TYR A 123 12.75 -11.61 -19.63
C TYR A 123 12.15 -10.73 -18.54
N THR A 124 12.64 -9.49 -18.42
CA THR A 124 12.05 -8.48 -17.51
C THR A 124 11.75 -7.19 -18.26
N PHE A 125 10.74 -6.45 -17.83
CA PHE A 125 10.46 -5.09 -18.26
C PHE A 125 9.58 -4.36 -17.25
N GLU A 126 9.60 -3.03 -17.27
CA GLU A 126 8.67 -2.20 -16.49
C GLU A 126 7.46 -1.82 -17.34
N TRP A 127 6.27 -1.79 -16.72
CA TRP A 127 5.04 -1.25 -17.32
C TRP A 127 4.54 -0.09 -16.46
N THR A 128 4.64 1.14 -16.98
CA THR A 128 4.20 2.36 -16.29
C THR A 128 2.69 2.54 -16.36
N GLN A 129 2.09 3.04 -15.28
CA GLN A 129 0.63 3.22 -15.18
C GLN A 129 -0.17 1.93 -15.48
N PHE A 130 0.40 0.74 -15.22
CA PHE A 130 -0.26 -0.55 -15.46
C PHE A 130 -1.60 -0.68 -14.71
N ALA A 131 -1.58 -0.52 -13.40
CA ALA A 131 -2.75 -0.56 -12.54
C ALA A 131 -3.32 0.85 -12.29
N LYS A 132 -4.64 0.99 -12.18
CA LYS A 132 -5.28 2.26 -11.82
C LYS A 132 -5.10 2.51 -10.32
N VAL A 133 -4.54 3.67 -9.95
CA VAL A 133 -4.46 4.13 -8.55
C VAL A 133 -5.53 5.19 -8.28
N ASP A 134 -6.21 5.03 -7.15
CA ASP A 134 -7.31 5.89 -6.66
C ASP A 134 -7.35 5.74 -5.12
N ASP A 135 -8.53 5.55 -4.50
CA ASP A 135 -8.68 5.04 -3.10
C ASP A 135 -8.09 3.62 -2.85
N GLY A 136 -7.40 3.05 -3.82
CA GLY A 136 -6.79 1.72 -3.82
C GLY A 136 -6.00 1.50 -5.11
N ILE A 137 -5.59 0.25 -5.38
CA ILE A 137 -4.95 -0.14 -6.64
C ILE A 137 -5.87 -1.15 -7.33
N VAL A 138 -6.27 -0.88 -8.56
CA VAL A 138 -7.12 -1.75 -9.37
C VAL A 138 -6.31 -2.28 -10.55
N VAL A 139 -6.17 -3.60 -10.62
CA VAL A 139 -5.51 -4.33 -11.71
C VAL A 139 -6.59 -5.00 -12.54
N GLY A 140 -6.43 -5.01 -13.87
CA GLY A 140 -7.29 -5.78 -14.77
C GLY A 140 -7.45 -5.13 -16.13
N ASP A 141 -7.67 -3.82 -16.16
CA ASP A 141 -7.97 -3.03 -17.37
C ASP A 141 -6.83 -2.98 -18.40
N ALA A 142 -5.58 -3.20 -17.97
CA ALA A 142 -4.45 -3.43 -18.88
C ALA A 142 -4.57 -4.71 -19.74
N PHE A 143 -5.34 -5.72 -19.29
CA PHE A 143 -5.55 -6.99 -20.02
C PHE A 143 -6.70 -6.86 -21.04
N VAL A 144 -6.61 -5.89 -21.97
CA VAL A 144 -7.69 -5.57 -22.93
C VAL A 144 -8.12 -6.77 -23.78
N GLY A 145 -7.17 -7.57 -24.27
CA GLY A 145 -7.44 -8.76 -25.08
C GLY A 145 -7.74 -10.03 -24.29
N GLY A 146 -7.72 -9.96 -22.95
CA GLY A 146 -7.60 -11.15 -22.09
C GLY A 146 -6.23 -11.83 -22.22
N MET A 147 -6.15 -13.08 -21.75
CA MET A 147 -4.92 -13.89 -21.77
C MET A 147 -5.26 -15.38 -21.78
N TYR A 148 -4.50 -16.20 -22.53
CA TYR A 148 -4.56 -17.65 -22.40
C TYR A 148 -3.34 -18.18 -21.66
N LEU A 149 -3.58 -19.04 -20.67
CA LEU A 149 -2.56 -19.70 -19.86
C LEU A 149 -2.56 -21.19 -20.23
N ALA A 150 -1.53 -21.63 -20.98
CA ALA A 150 -1.35 -23.03 -21.36
C ALA A 150 -1.13 -23.92 -20.12
N ARG A 151 -1.36 -25.24 -20.23
CA ARG A 151 -1.42 -26.22 -19.11
C ARG A 151 -0.35 -26.00 -18.04
N ASP A 152 0.90 -25.91 -18.47
CA ASP A 152 2.07 -25.91 -17.59
C ASP A 152 2.60 -24.49 -17.31
N ASN A 153 1.80 -23.47 -17.65
CA ASN A 153 2.09 -22.07 -17.36
C ASN A 153 1.42 -21.63 -16.06
N THR A 154 2.06 -20.70 -15.35
CA THR A 154 1.53 -20.10 -14.12
C THR A 154 1.53 -18.58 -14.24
N LEU A 155 0.44 -17.93 -13.83
CA LEU A 155 0.37 -16.48 -13.63
C LEU A 155 0.46 -16.19 -12.13
N ILE A 156 1.36 -15.29 -11.73
CA ILE A 156 1.56 -14.85 -10.36
C ILE A 156 1.46 -13.33 -10.33
N ILE A 157 0.51 -12.79 -9.55
CA ILE A 157 0.39 -11.36 -9.27
C ILE A 157 0.85 -11.11 -7.84
N ARG A 158 1.95 -10.37 -7.68
CA ARG A 158 2.43 -9.83 -6.40
C ARG A 158 1.88 -8.42 -6.23
N TYR A 159 1.44 -8.10 -5.03
CA TYR A 159 0.91 -6.79 -4.66
C TYR A 159 1.77 -6.14 -3.58
N PRO A 160 1.78 -4.80 -3.45
CA PRO A 160 2.78 -4.11 -2.64
C PRO A 160 2.47 -4.22 -1.14
N GLU A 161 3.52 -4.18 -0.31
CA GLU A 161 3.38 -4.25 1.15
C GLU A 161 2.46 -3.17 1.72
N GLY A 162 1.64 -3.56 2.70
CA GLY A 162 0.62 -2.70 3.28
C GLY A 162 -0.65 -2.60 2.44
N TYR A 163 -0.85 -3.48 1.45
CA TYR A 163 -2.13 -3.66 0.76
C TYR A 163 -2.72 -5.04 1.03
N THR A 164 -4.05 -5.12 1.02
CA THR A 164 -4.81 -6.38 1.10
C THR A 164 -5.76 -6.49 -0.08
N VAL A 165 -6.04 -7.72 -0.51
CA VAL A 165 -6.97 -8.01 -1.61
C VAL A 165 -8.40 -7.84 -1.09
N ALA A 166 -9.08 -6.80 -1.57
CA ALA A 166 -10.48 -6.52 -1.25
C ALA A 166 -11.44 -7.31 -2.16
N SER A 167 -11.05 -7.55 -3.42
CA SER A 167 -11.73 -8.49 -4.32
C SER A 167 -10.78 -9.00 -5.40
N VAL A 168 -11.07 -10.20 -5.93
CA VAL A 168 -10.34 -10.82 -7.04
C VAL A 168 -11.30 -11.67 -7.89
N SER A 169 -11.17 -11.61 -9.21
CA SER A 169 -11.91 -12.46 -10.16
C SER A 169 -11.07 -12.71 -11.44
N PRO A 170 -10.98 -13.95 -11.96
CA PRO A 170 -11.51 -15.19 -11.37
C PRO A 170 -10.77 -15.59 -10.09
N VAL A 171 -11.36 -16.48 -9.30
CA VAL A 171 -10.75 -16.98 -8.06
C VAL A 171 -9.37 -17.59 -8.36
N PRO A 172 -8.30 -17.19 -7.62
CA PRO A 172 -6.95 -17.75 -7.76
C PRO A 172 -6.86 -19.15 -7.12
N ASP A 173 -5.95 -19.96 -7.66
CA ASP A 173 -5.69 -21.32 -7.18
C ASP A 173 -4.80 -21.33 -5.93
N ARG A 174 -4.06 -20.25 -5.69
CA ARG A 174 -3.28 -20.02 -4.46
C ARG A 174 -3.33 -18.55 -4.05
N THR A 175 -3.48 -18.33 -2.75
CA THR A 175 -3.43 -17.02 -2.08
C THR A 175 -2.38 -17.03 -0.96
N GLY A 176 -2.01 -15.84 -0.49
CA GLY A 176 -0.87 -15.59 0.40
C GLY A 176 -0.27 -14.24 0.00
N ASP A 177 1.06 -14.09 0.08
CA ASP A 177 1.79 -12.87 -0.33
C ASP A 177 1.70 -12.58 -1.85
N ALA A 178 1.11 -13.50 -2.62
CA ALA A 178 0.81 -13.37 -4.03
C ALA A 178 -0.48 -14.12 -4.38
N LEU A 179 -1.11 -13.72 -5.47
CA LEU A 179 -2.22 -14.43 -6.10
C LEU A 179 -1.66 -15.24 -7.26
N ALA A 180 -1.98 -16.54 -7.33
CA ALA A 180 -1.52 -17.38 -8.44
C ALA A 180 -2.66 -18.17 -9.09
N TRP A 181 -2.55 -18.33 -10.40
CA TRP A 181 -3.42 -19.14 -11.25
C TRP A 181 -2.57 -20.12 -12.04
N TYR A 182 -2.98 -21.38 -12.06
CA TYR A 182 -2.39 -22.42 -12.89
C TYR A 182 -3.10 -22.50 -14.25
N GLY A 183 -2.38 -23.13 -15.17
CA GLY A 183 -2.69 -23.19 -16.59
C GLY A 183 -3.89 -24.04 -17.00
N LEU A 184 -4.05 -24.15 -18.32
CA LEU A 184 -5.25 -24.64 -19.01
C LEU A 184 -6.47 -23.73 -18.74
N ARG A 185 -6.24 -22.42 -18.76
CA ARG A 185 -7.22 -21.38 -18.36
C ARG A 185 -7.22 -20.22 -19.36
N SER A 186 -8.40 -19.67 -19.65
CA SER A 186 -8.56 -18.39 -20.34
C SER A 186 -9.03 -17.32 -19.37
N PHE A 187 -8.41 -16.14 -19.45
CA PHE A 187 -8.87 -14.89 -18.84
C PHE A 187 -9.56 -14.05 -19.91
N GLY A 188 -10.75 -13.53 -19.62
CA GLY A 188 -11.44 -12.60 -20.51
C GLY A 188 -10.80 -11.19 -20.50
N PRO A 189 -11.27 -10.28 -21.37
CA PRO A 189 -10.94 -8.86 -21.28
C PRO A 189 -11.11 -8.32 -19.85
N GLY A 190 -10.11 -7.59 -19.37
CA GLY A 190 -10.12 -7.02 -18.02
C GLY A 190 -9.74 -8.01 -16.89
N GLN A 191 -9.40 -9.26 -17.20
CA GLN A 191 -9.08 -10.30 -16.20
C GLN A 191 -7.59 -10.70 -16.24
N PRO A 192 -6.99 -11.06 -15.08
CA PRO A 192 -7.58 -11.07 -13.74
C PRO A 192 -7.86 -9.66 -13.21
N PHE A 193 -9.08 -9.47 -12.70
CA PHE A 193 -9.52 -8.23 -12.06
C PHE A 193 -9.26 -8.32 -10.56
N ILE A 194 -8.47 -7.40 -10.02
CA ILE A 194 -8.03 -7.39 -8.62
C ILE A 194 -8.21 -5.98 -8.06
N VAL A 195 -8.89 -5.87 -6.92
CA VAL A 195 -8.98 -4.61 -6.16
C VAL A 195 -8.17 -4.77 -4.89
N LEU A 196 -7.11 -3.98 -4.76
CA LEU A 196 -6.24 -3.89 -3.59
C LEU A 196 -6.61 -2.64 -2.80
N LYS A 197 -6.76 -2.77 -1.48
CA LYS A 197 -6.93 -1.63 -0.58
C LYS A 197 -5.71 -1.50 0.32
N GLY A 198 -5.26 -0.27 0.53
CA GLY A 198 -4.26 0.03 1.53
C GLY A 198 -4.78 -0.38 2.91
N SER A 199 -3.98 -1.13 3.65
CA SER A 199 -4.22 -1.44 5.06
C SER A 199 -4.07 -0.14 5.84
N SER A 200 -5.19 0.54 6.08
CA SER A 200 -5.26 1.60 7.09
C SER A 200 -4.96 0.96 8.44
N PHE A 201 -3.73 1.12 8.90
CA PHE A 201 -3.31 0.66 10.22
C PHE A 201 -4.33 1.12 11.26
N PRO A 202 -4.93 0.21 12.05
CA PRO A 202 -5.73 0.63 13.18
C PRO A 202 -4.76 1.25 14.19
N PHE A 203 -4.73 2.59 14.28
CA PHE A 203 -3.95 3.32 15.29
C PHE A 203 -4.57 3.21 16.70
N LEU A 204 -5.75 2.58 16.82
CA LEU A 204 -6.53 2.42 18.04
C LEU A 204 -5.84 1.67 19.20
N PRO A 205 -5.14 0.53 19.01
CA PRO A 205 -4.47 -0.16 20.11
C PRO A 205 -3.22 0.59 20.62
N LEU A 206 -2.60 1.44 19.79
CA LEU A 206 -1.44 2.24 20.22
C LEU A 206 -1.87 3.33 21.21
N ILE A 207 -3.01 3.98 20.98
CA ILE A 207 -3.61 4.95 21.92
C ILE A 207 -4.04 4.22 23.21
N GLY A 208 -4.62 3.02 23.10
CA GLY A 208 -4.98 2.19 24.25
C GLY A 208 -3.78 1.80 25.12
N GLY A 209 -2.67 1.37 24.51
CA GLY A 209 -1.44 1.03 25.22
C GLY A 209 -0.83 2.22 25.97
N ILE A 210 -0.78 3.40 25.32
CA ILE A 210 -0.27 4.62 25.96
C ILE A 210 -1.17 5.04 27.13
N ALA A 211 -2.50 4.94 27.00
CA ALA A 211 -3.43 5.24 28.09
C ALA A 211 -3.22 4.31 29.31
N ILE A 212 -3.00 3.02 29.08
CA ILE A 212 -2.71 2.05 30.16
C ILE A 212 -1.39 2.40 30.86
N ILE A 213 -0.32 2.73 30.12
CA ILE A 213 0.97 3.13 30.69
C ILE A 213 0.82 4.40 31.54
N VAL A 214 0.06 5.40 31.06
CA VAL A 214 -0.23 6.63 31.80
C VAL A 214 -1.03 6.34 33.09
N ILE A 215 -2.03 5.47 33.04
CA ILE A 215 -2.80 5.06 34.23
C ILE A 215 -1.91 4.36 35.26
N ILE A 216 -1.03 3.45 34.82
CA ILE A 216 -0.07 2.77 35.71
C ILE A 216 0.88 3.79 36.35
N LEU A 217 1.41 4.74 35.58
CA LEU A 217 2.31 5.78 36.08
C LEU A 217 1.63 6.69 37.11
N ILE A 218 0.40 7.15 36.83
CA ILE A 218 -0.40 7.97 37.76
C ILE A 218 -0.69 7.18 39.05
N THR A 219 -1.06 5.90 38.93
CA THR A 219 -1.34 5.04 40.09
C THR A 219 -0.10 4.85 40.96
N ALA A 220 1.07 4.63 40.35
CA ALA A 220 2.34 4.52 41.06
C ALA A 220 2.70 5.81 41.81
N ILE A 221 2.50 6.99 41.19
CA ILE A 221 2.74 8.29 41.81
C ILE A 221 1.81 8.51 43.02
N ILE A 222 0.53 8.16 42.91
CA ILE A 222 -0.43 8.28 44.02
C ILE A 222 -0.03 7.38 45.20
N LEU A 223 0.35 6.13 44.93
CA LEU A 223 0.79 5.20 45.98
C LEU A 223 2.09 5.66 46.65
N TYR A 224 3.06 6.16 45.88
CA TYR A 224 4.32 6.70 46.41
C TYR A 224 4.09 7.91 47.33
N ARG A 225 3.23 8.86 46.92
CA ARG A 225 2.85 10.01 47.77
C ARG A 225 2.13 9.57 49.05
N ARG A 226 1.29 8.53 48.98
CA ARG A 226 0.55 8.01 50.13
C ARG A 226 1.45 7.24 51.11
N ALA A 227 2.51 6.59 50.63
CA ALA A 227 3.53 5.95 51.47
C ALA A 227 4.37 7.00 52.23
N ILE A 228 4.78 8.08 51.57
CA ILE A 228 5.54 9.18 52.21
C ILE A 228 4.68 9.90 53.25
N ALA A 229 3.39 10.13 52.98
CA ALA A 229 2.46 10.74 53.93
C ALA A 229 2.10 9.85 55.13
N GLY A 230 2.54 8.57 55.15
CA GLY A 230 2.25 7.63 56.23
C GLY A 230 3.29 7.57 57.34
N ASN A 231 4.45 8.23 57.20
CA ASN A 231 5.61 8.05 58.08
C ASN A 231 6.12 9.36 58.73
N SER A 232 5.21 10.10 59.39
CA SER A 232 5.59 11.19 60.29
C SER A 232 4.58 11.32 61.44
N ARG A 233 4.99 10.81 62.61
CA ARG A 233 4.28 10.94 63.89
C ARG A 233 5.33 11.22 64.98
N GLY A 234 5.23 12.37 65.64
CA GLY A 234 6.31 12.99 66.44
C GLY A 234 7.25 13.82 65.54
N GLU A 235 7.76 15.00 65.92
CA GLU A 235 7.76 15.65 67.25
C GLU A 235 7.82 17.21 67.14
N GLU A 236 7.87 17.91 68.26
CA GLU A 236 7.36 19.28 68.50
C GLU A 236 8.42 20.22 69.14
N VAL A 237 8.62 21.54 68.88
CA VAL A 237 8.17 22.60 67.93
C VAL A 237 9.34 23.64 67.80
N PHE A 238 9.18 24.75 67.06
CA PHE A 238 9.93 26.04 67.10
C PHE A 238 11.24 26.14 66.26
N GLU A 239 11.60 27.26 65.59
CA GLU A 239 10.89 28.52 65.24
C GLU A 239 11.75 29.34 64.24
N ALA A 240 11.17 29.90 63.16
CA ALA A 240 11.61 31.14 62.49
C ALA A 240 10.77 31.48 61.23
N ASP A 241 10.02 32.58 61.32
CA ASP A 241 9.57 33.51 60.27
C ASP A 241 8.92 32.98 58.95
N ASP A 242 7.60 33.14 58.87
CA ASP A 242 6.74 32.85 57.71
C ASP A 242 6.43 34.16 56.94
N PRO A 243 6.77 34.19 55.65
CA PRO A 243 5.71 34.52 54.70
C PRO A 243 5.71 33.59 53.49
N THR A 244 4.62 32.83 53.28
CA THR A 244 3.72 32.97 52.11
C THR A 244 2.67 31.85 52.11
N GLY A 245 1.39 32.23 52.02
CA GLY A 245 0.27 31.28 52.14
C GLY A 245 0.03 30.35 50.93
N SER A 246 -0.52 29.17 51.24
CA SER A 246 -1.45 28.35 50.45
C SER A 246 -1.21 28.17 48.93
N PRO A 247 -0.72 26.99 48.49
CA PRO A 247 -0.68 26.60 47.08
C PRO A 247 -2.03 26.06 46.55
N ALA A 248 -3.16 26.31 47.24
CA ALA A 248 -4.49 25.82 46.85
C ALA A 248 -5.36 26.86 46.13
N ALA A 249 -4.94 28.13 46.06
CA ALA A 249 -5.70 29.23 45.45
C ALA A 249 -5.15 29.70 44.08
N LEU A 250 -4.07 29.11 43.58
CA LEU A 250 -3.32 29.59 42.42
C LEU A 250 -3.75 28.98 41.06
N SER A 251 -4.73 28.07 41.04
CA SER A 251 -5.15 27.37 39.81
C SER A 251 -6.52 27.79 39.24
N THR A 252 -7.30 28.61 39.95
CA THR A 252 -8.55 29.19 39.43
C THR A 252 -8.31 30.54 38.75
N VAL A 253 -7.56 31.43 39.40
CA VAL A 253 -7.26 32.79 38.91
C VAL A 253 -6.52 32.78 37.56
N ASP A 254 -5.62 31.82 37.36
CA ASP A 254 -4.86 31.67 36.09
C ASP A 254 -5.75 31.15 34.94
N MET A 255 -6.86 30.46 35.26
CA MET A 255 -7.84 29.98 34.28
C MET A 255 -8.91 31.04 33.96
N GLU A 256 -9.37 31.81 34.95
CA GLU A 256 -10.29 32.95 34.74
C GLU A 256 -9.63 34.04 33.88
N THR A 257 -8.36 34.39 34.17
CA THR A 257 -7.61 35.36 33.34
C THR A 257 -7.23 34.82 31.96
N LEU A 258 -7.22 33.49 31.76
CA LEU A 258 -7.07 32.88 30.43
C LEU A 258 -8.39 32.94 29.64
N GLU A 259 -9.53 32.74 30.30
CA GLU A 259 -10.85 32.87 29.69
C GLU A 259 -11.08 34.28 29.14
N GLU A 260 -10.83 35.31 29.96
CA GLU A 260 -10.99 36.71 29.57
C GLU A 260 -10.13 37.08 28.35
N LYS A 261 -8.86 36.63 28.32
CA LYS A 261 -7.96 36.83 27.17
C LYS A 261 -8.46 36.15 25.89
N ILE A 262 -9.07 34.97 25.99
CA ILE A 262 -9.65 34.27 24.83
C ILE A 262 -10.88 35.03 24.29
N LEU A 263 -11.75 35.51 25.18
CA LEU A 263 -12.93 36.30 24.79
C LEU A 263 -12.52 37.65 24.17
N GLN A 264 -11.55 38.36 24.76
CA GLN A 264 -11.02 39.62 24.23
C GLN A 264 -10.38 39.44 22.85
N LEU A 265 -9.65 38.34 22.63
CA LEU A 265 -9.06 38.00 21.33
C LEU A 265 -10.12 37.70 20.26
N LEU A 266 -11.21 37.01 20.63
CA LEU A 266 -12.34 36.79 19.72
C LEU A 266 -13.01 38.11 19.34
N ILE A 267 -13.21 39.02 20.30
CA ILE A 267 -13.79 40.36 20.05
C ILE A 267 -12.91 41.19 19.11
N SER A 268 -11.59 41.19 19.29
CA SER A 268 -10.67 41.96 18.43
C SER A 268 -10.56 41.42 17.00
N HIS A 269 -10.85 40.14 16.77
CA HIS A 269 -10.89 39.49 15.46
C HIS A 269 -12.33 39.26 14.94
N ASN A 270 -13.19 40.28 15.03
CA ASN A 270 -14.56 40.26 14.47
C ASN A 270 -15.47 39.10 14.96
N GLY A 271 -15.15 38.45 16.08
CA GLY A 271 -15.89 37.33 16.64
C GLY A 271 -15.52 35.96 16.07
N GLU A 272 -14.50 35.82 15.20
CA GLU A 272 -14.09 34.54 14.60
C GLU A 272 -12.57 34.37 14.55
N VAL A 273 -12.03 33.36 15.23
CA VAL A 273 -10.58 33.04 15.24
C VAL A 273 -10.35 31.53 15.12
N PHE A 274 -9.34 31.12 14.36
CA PHE A 274 -8.94 29.70 14.32
C PHE A 274 -8.29 29.27 15.63
N GLN A 275 -8.60 28.06 16.11
CA GLN A 275 -7.99 27.53 17.35
C GLN A 275 -6.45 27.49 17.27
N SER A 276 -5.89 27.27 16.07
CA SER A 276 -4.45 27.31 15.79
C SER A 276 -3.83 28.70 15.97
N GLU A 277 -4.61 29.76 15.77
CA GLU A 277 -4.20 31.17 15.91
C GLU A 277 -4.30 31.64 17.37
N ILE A 278 -5.34 31.22 18.11
CA ILE A 278 -5.42 31.40 19.58
C ILE A 278 -4.19 30.80 20.28
N VAL A 279 -3.75 29.61 19.86
CA VAL A 279 -2.52 28.96 20.37
C VAL A 279 -1.26 29.77 20.08
N LYS A 280 -1.17 30.41 18.90
CA LYS A 280 -0.02 31.25 18.54
C LYS A 280 0.02 32.56 19.32
N VAL A 281 -1.11 33.24 19.47
CA VAL A 281 -1.19 34.56 20.12
C VAL A 281 -0.99 34.46 21.63
N LEU A 282 -1.55 33.42 22.28
CA LEU A 282 -1.42 33.24 23.73
C LEU A 282 -0.15 32.48 24.14
N GLY A 283 0.52 31.78 23.22
CA GLY A 283 1.75 31.03 23.49
C GLY A 283 1.59 29.81 24.41
N LEU A 284 0.35 29.40 24.72
CA LEU A 284 0.03 28.34 25.67
C LEU A 284 -0.14 26.96 25.02
N PRO A 285 0.03 25.86 25.78
CA PRO A 285 -0.15 24.51 25.28
C PRO A 285 -1.55 24.27 24.68
N LYS A 286 -1.59 23.55 23.55
CA LYS A 286 -2.84 23.19 22.86
C LYS A 286 -3.84 22.46 23.76
N SER A 287 -3.36 21.69 24.75
CA SER A 287 -4.19 21.02 25.76
C SER A 287 -4.96 22.04 26.61
N THR A 288 -4.27 22.99 27.24
CA THR A 288 -4.85 24.03 28.11
C THR A 288 -5.89 24.87 27.37
N ILE A 289 -5.56 25.31 26.15
CA ILE A 289 -6.50 26.07 25.29
C ILE A 289 -7.68 25.19 24.87
N SER A 290 -7.49 23.91 24.59
CA SER A 290 -8.61 23.01 24.25
C SER A 290 -9.57 22.79 25.43
N THR A 291 -9.05 22.72 26.65
CA THR A 291 -9.85 22.64 27.89
C THR A 291 -10.67 23.90 28.10
N THR A 292 -10.04 25.09 28.07
CA THR A 292 -10.75 26.37 28.27
C THR A 292 -11.79 26.62 27.18
N LEU A 293 -11.48 26.30 25.91
CA LEU A 293 -12.45 26.34 24.82
C LEU A 293 -13.55 25.28 24.94
N ASN A 294 -13.36 24.18 25.69
CA ASN A 294 -14.46 23.24 25.96
C ASN A 294 -15.41 23.80 27.01
N ASP A 295 -14.89 24.39 28.09
CA ASP A 295 -15.69 25.04 29.14
C ASP A 295 -16.53 26.20 28.58
N LEU A 296 -15.89 27.13 27.88
CA LEU A 296 -16.56 28.24 27.17
C LEU A 296 -17.65 27.77 26.18
N HIS A 297 -17.48 26.60 25.56
CA HIS A 297 -18.47 26.04 24.64
C HIS A 297 -19.63 25.38 25.37
N GLN A 298 -19.38 24.67 26.48
CA GLN A 298 -20.42 24.11 27.35
C GLN A 298 -21.27 25.20 28.01
N ARG A 299 -20.65 26.33 28.34
CA ARG A 299 -21.33 27.55 28.84
C ARG A 299 -22.01 28.38 27.76
N GLY A 300 -21.97 27.95 26.50
CA GLY A 300 -22.68 28.58 25.38
C GLY A 300 -22.08 29.88 24.85
N LEU A 301 -20.96 30.37 25.40
CA LEU A 301 -20.33 31.64 25.02
C LEU A 301 -19.63 31.58 23.65
N ILE A 302 -19.22 30.38 23.22
CA ILE A 302 -18.58 30.15 21.91
C ILE A 302 -19.17 28.94 21.18
N GLN A 303 -19.11 28.96 19.86
CA GLN A 303 -19.41 27.85 18.97
C GLN A 303 -18.14 27.35 18.27
N LYS A 304 -18.02 26.03 18.12
CA LYS A 304 -16.92 25.37 17.40
C LYS A 304 -17.40 24.93 16.02
N VAL A 305 -16.93 25.58 14.97
CA VAL A 305 -17.26 25.24 13.58
C VAL A 305 -16.05 24.59 12.92
N ARG A 306 -16.19 23.36 12.42
CA ARG A 306 -15.10 22.68 11.71
C ARG A 306 -14.94 23.27 10.31
N ARG A 307 -13.76 23.82 10.01
CA ARG A 307 -13.43 24.42 8.70
C ARG A 307 -12.21 23.72 8.13
N GLY A 308 -12.47 22.71 7.29
CA GLY A 308 -11.43 21.85 6.72
C GLY A 308 -10.75 20.97 7.79
N ARG A 309 -9.43 21.16 7.97
CA ARG A 309 -8.61 20.40 8.95
C ARG A 309 -8.51 21.08 10.32
N GLU A 310 -9.08 22.27 10.51
CA GLU A 310 -9.01 23.03 11.76
C GLU A 310 -10.39 23.43 12.30
N ASN A 311 -10.42 23.86 13.56
CA ASN A 311 -11.62 24.39 14.21
C ASN A 311 -11.59 25.92 14.21
N LEU A 312 -12.63 26.52 13.67
CA LEU A 312 -12.94 27.95 13.82
C LEU A 312 -13.76 28.13 15.10
N ILE A 313 -13.32 29.05 15.96
CA ILE A 313 -14.03 29.43 17.17
C ILE A 313 -14.80 30.72 16.86
N ARG A 314 -16.12 30.69 17.04
CA ARG A 314 -17.01 31.83 16.85
C ARG A 314 -17.61 32.26 18.19
N LEU A 315 -17.58 33.55 18.51
CA LEU A 315 -18.27 34.11 19.67
C LEU A 315 -19.79 34.07 19.47
N VAL A 316 -20.54 33.61 20.48
CA VAL A 316 -22.01 33.71 20.47
C VAL A 316 -22.38 35.12 20.90
N LYS A 317 -22.71 35.96 19.92
CA LYS A 317 -23.23 37.30 20.18
C LYS A 317 -24.69 37.17 20.64
N ASP A 318 -24.99 37.62 21.85
CA ASP A 318 -26.37 37.74 22.31
C ASP A 318 -27.18 38.60 21.33
N ARG A 319 -28.39 38.12 21.02
CA ARG A 319 -29.42 38.93 20.37
C ARG A 319 -30.20 39.65 21.46
N GLU A 320 -29.89 40.92 21.64
CA GLU A 320 -30.94 41.93 21.82
C GLU A 320 -31.31 42.50 20.45
#